data_AF-A0A139BQG0-F1
#
_entry.id   AF-A0A139BQG0-F1
#
_cell.length_a   1.000
_cell.length_b   1.000
_cell.length_c   1.000
_cell.angle_alpha   90.00
_cell.angle_beta   90.00
_cell.angle_gamma   90.00
#
_symmetry.space_group_name_H-M   'P 1'
#
loop_
_entity.id
_entity.type
_entity.pdbx_description
1 polymer ?
#
loop_
_entity_poly.entity_id
_entity_poly.type
_entity_poly.pdbx_seq_one_letter_code
_entity_poly.pdbx_strand_id
1 'polypeptide(L)' 'MTSNADDLSIVSAIISLAHSLNLRVVAEGVETDEQAKLLRLLKCDEIQGFLFSPGVPIDQIEEFLRDKKTL' A
#
# COMPACT_ATOMS: atom_id res chain seq x y z
N MET A 1 0.43 11.17 0.89
CA MET A 1 -0.72 10.24 0.87
C MET A 1 -1.54 10.28 2.16
N THR A 2 -0.96 10.58 3.32
CA THR A 2 -1.71 10.66 4.59
C THR A 2 -1.25 11.88 5.40
N SER A 3 -0.88 12.95 4.72
CA SER A 3 -0.11 14.05 5.32
C SER A 3 -0.99 15.04 6.09
N ASN A 4 -2.32 14.98 5.90
CA ASN A 4 -3.32 15.78 6.59
C ASN A 4 -4.68 15.04 6.65
N ALA A 5 -5.66 15.66 7.32
CA ALA A 5 -6.99 15.05 7.53
C ALA A 5 -7.83 14.93 6.25
N ASP A 6 -7.60 15.80 5.27
CA ASP A 6 -8.34 15.80 4.00
C ASP A 6 -7.89 14.62 3.13
N ASP A 7 -6.57 14.41 3.01
CA ASP A 7 -5.98 13.23 2.36
C ASP A 7 -6.57 11.94 2.95
N LEU A 8 -6.64 11.86 4.28
CA LEU A 8 -7.16 10.69 4.97
C LEU A 8 -8.64 10.44 4.68
N SER A 9 -9.43 11.52 4.59
CA SER A 9 -10.86 11.43 4.28
C SER A 9 -11.09 10.91 2.86
N ILE A 10 -10.29 11.38 1.89
CA ILE A 10 -10.34 10.91 0.50
C ILE A 10 -9.95 9.43 0.42
N VAL A 11 -8.84 9.03 1.04
CA VAL A 11 -8.36 7.63 1.05
C VAL A 11 -9.43 6.71 1.65
N SER A 12 -10.01 7.08 2.80
CA SER A 12 -11.06 6.30 3.46
C SER A 12 -12.31 6.16 2.58
N ALA A 13 -12.73 7.24 1.90
CA ALA A 13 -13.87 7.21 1.00
C ALA A 13 -13.65 6.30 -0.22
N ILE A 14 -12.45 6.35 -0.82
CA ILE A 14 -12.08 5.49 -1.96
C ILE A 14 -12.06 4.03 -1.56
N ILE A 15 -11.44 3.68 -0.42
CA ILE A 15 -11.41 2.29 0.08
C ILE A 15 -12.83 1.78 0.31
N SER A 16 -13.66 2.57 0.99
CA SER A 16 -15.05 2.21 1.28
C SER A 16 -15.86 2.00 -0.01
N LEU A 17 -15.69 2.86 -1.02
CA LEU A 17 -16.34 2.74 -2.31
C LEU A 17 -15.91 1.46 -3.04
N ALA A 18 -14.61 1.21 -3.14
CA ALA A 18 -14.09 0.02 -3.80
C ALA A 18 -14.63 -1.27 -3.16
N HIS A 19 -14.63 -1.34 -1.82
CA HIS A 19 -15.17 -2.49 -1.11
C HIS A 19 -16.68 -2.67 -1.31
N SER A 20 -17.46 -1.58 -1.37
CA SER A 20 -18.89 -1.65 -1.69
C SER A 20 -19.18 -2.20 -3.09
N LEU A 21 -18.20 -2.08 -4.00
CA LEU A 21 -18.25 -2.60 -5.36
C LEU A 21 -17.57 -3.96 -5.50
N ASN A 22 -17.15 -4.59 -4.39
CA ASN A 22 -16.37 -5.82 -4.37
C ASN A 22 -15.05 -5.74 -5.16
N LEU A 23 -14.41 -4.57 -5.17
CA LEU A 23 -13.09 -4.35 -5.75
C LEU A 23 -12.01 -4.39 -4.67
N ARG A 24 -10.81 -4.81 -5.06
CA ARG A 24 -9.61 -4.72 -4.22
C ARG A 24 -8.90 -3.39 -4.46
N VAL A 25 -8.28 -2.84 -3.43
CA VAL A 25 -7.56 -1.57 -3.47
C VAL A 25 -6.07 -1.79 -3.20
N VAL A 26 -5.24 -1.22 -4.05
CA VAL A 26 -3.80 -1.11 -3.85
C VAL A 26 -3.47 0.34 -3.50
N ALA A 27 -2.79 0.57 -2.37
CA ALA A 27 -2.21 1.86 -2.04
C ALA A 27 -0.76 1.92 -2.50
N GLU A 28 -0.48 2.77 -3.50
CA GLU A 28 0.86 2.93 -4.09
C GLU A 28 1.59 4.15 -3.53
N GLY A 29 2.91 4.05 -3.31
CA GLY A 29 3.74 5.16 -2.84
C GLY A 29 3.85 5.23 -1.31
N VAL A 30 3.78 4.09 -0.62
CA VAL A 30 3.96 4.02 0.84
C VAL A 30 5.44 4.00 1.20
N GLU A 31 5.86 5.02 1.97
CA GLU A 31 7.25 5.28 2.32
C GLU A 31 7.52 5.11 3.82
N THR A 32 6.51 5.22 4.68
CA THR A 32 6.69 5.16 6.14
C THR A 32 5.77 4.15 6.83
N ASP A 33 6.23 3.62 7.98
CA ASP A 33 5.44 2.70 8.82
C ASP A 33 4.11 3.30 9.27
N GLU A 34 4.05 4.61 9.53
CA GLU A 34 2.83 5.31 9.92
C GLU A 34 1.77 5.28 8.81
N GLN A 35 2.19 5.49 7.56
CA GLN A 35 1.32 5.38 6.39
C GLN A 35 0.78 3.94 6.26
N ALA A 36 1.65 2.95 6.36
CA ALA A 36 1.27 1.53 6.27
C ALA A 36 0.29 1.12 7.39
N LYS A 37 0.56 1.55 8.63
CA LYS A 37 -0.34 1.32 9.77
C LYS A 37 -1.72 1.92 9.54
N LEU A 38 -1.77 3.16 9.03
CA LEU A 38 -3.04 3.83 8.75
C LEU A 38 -3.84 3.13 7.65
N LEU A 39 -3.18 2.76 6.55
CA LEU A 39 -3.80 2.02 5.45
C LEU A 39 -4.32 0.65 5.91
N ARG A 40 -3.57 -0.05 6.78
CA ARG A 40 -4.02 -1.31 7.40
C ARG A 40 -5.24 -1.10 8.28
N LEU A 41 -5.31 -0.01 9.07
CA LEU A 41 -6.49 0.32 9.88
C LEU A 41 -7.72 0.63 9.02
N LEU A 42 -7.52 1.27 7.87
CA LEU A 42 -8.57 1.51 6.87
C LEU A 42 -8.94 0.26 6.06
N LYS A 43 -8.28 -0.88 6.30
CA LYS A 43 -8.49 -2.15 5.59
C LYS A 43 -8.12 -2.10 4.11
N CYS A 44 -7.13 -1.30 3.73
CA CYS A 44 -6.56 -1.40 2.38
C CYS A 44 -6.03 -2.83 2.14
N ASP A 45 -6.27 -3.38 0.95
CA ASP A 45 -6.01 -4.80 0.65
C ASP A 45 -4.54 -5.07 0.38
N GLU A 46 -3.90 -4.18 -0.39
CA GLU A 46 -2.51 -4.30 -0.81
C GLU A 46 -1.79 -2.96 -0.69
N ILE A 47 -0.49 -3.02 -0.43
CA ILE A 47 0.34 -1.84 -0.27
C ILE A 47 1.60 -2.00 -1.13
N GLN A 48 1.96 -0.95 -1.86
CA GLN A 48 3.19 -0.86 -2.64
C GLN A 48 3.94 0.42 -2.28
N GLY A 49 5.25 0.32 -2.08
CA GLY A 49 6.09 1.50 -1.97
C GLY A 49 7.49 1.19 -1.42
N PHE A 50 8.30 2.25 -1.34
CA PHE A 50 9.71 2.18 -0.91
C PHE A 50 9.88 1.64 0.50
N LEU A 51 8.86 1.72 1.37
CA LEU A 51 8.87 1.08 2.68
C LEU A 51 9.14 -0.43 2.58
N PHE A 52 8.59 -1.08 1.54
CA PHE A 52 8.72 -2.53 1.33
C PHE A 52 9.90 -2.85 0.42
N SER A 53 9.94 -2.22 -0.76
CA SER A 53 10.99 -2.42 -1.75
C SER A 53 11.01 -1.26 -2.75
N PRO A 54 12.20 -0.80 -3.19
CA PRO A 54 12.29 -0.02 -4.41
C PRO A 54 11.90 -0.84 -5.64
N GLY A 55 11.78 -0.19 -6.80
CA GLY A 55 11.71 -0.89 -8.08
C GLY A 55 12.97 -1.76 -8.27
N VAL A 56 12.77 -3.04 -8.58
CA VAL A 56 13.86 -4.02 -8.71
C VAL A 56 14.19 -4.24 -10.18
N PRO A 57 15.48 -4.25 -10.57
CA PRO A 57 15.92 -4.62 -11.92
C PRO A 57 15.49 -6.04 -12.33
N ILE A 58 15.35 -6.27 -13.64
CA ILE A 58 14.86 -7.55 -14.19
C ILE A 58 15.76 -8.75 -13.83
N ASP A 59 17.06 -8.53 -13.72
CA ASP A 59 18.06 -9.54 -13.34
C ASP A 59 18.04 -9.88 -11.84
N GLN A 60 17.35 -9.09 -11.03
CA GLN A 60 17.24 -9.27 -9.57
C GLN A 60 15.84 -9.71 -9.12
N ILE A 61 14.85 -9.72 -10.02
CA ILE A 61 13.45 -10.02 -9.65
C ILE A 61 13.28 -11.44 -9.12
N GLU A 62 14.01 -12.41 -9.69
CA GLU A 62 13.89 -13.81 -9.29
C GLU A 62 14.37 -14.01 -7.85
N GLU A 63 15.52 -13.44 -7.50
CA GLU A 63 16.05 -13.48 -6.15
C GLU A 63 15.12 -12.76 -5.17
N PHE A 64 14.64 -11.56 -5.54
CA PHE A 64 13.69 -10.81 -4.74
C PHE A 64 12.41 -11.61 -4.41
N LEU A 65 11.83 -12.30 -5.40
CA LEU A 65 10.64 -13.13 -5.21
C LEU A 65 10.90 -14.37 -4.35
N ARG A 66 12.13 -14.91 -4.35
CA ARG A 66 12.54 -16.04 -3.52
C ARG A 66 12.75 -15.66 -2.05
N ASP A 67 13.20 -14.44 -1.79
CA ASP A 67 13.54 -13.95 -0.44
C ASP A 67 12.30 -13.82 0.47
N LYS A 68 11.08 -13.85 -0.10
CA LYS A 68 9.78 -13.84 0.62
C LYS A 68 9.73 -12.83 1.77
N LYS A 69 10.29 -11.64 1.59
CA LYS A 69 10.22 -10.58 2.61
C LYS A 69 8.76 -10.27 2.93
N THR A 70 8.38 -10.52 4.17
CA THR A 70 7.09 -10.15 4.76
C THR A 70 7.33 -9.18 5.90
N LEU A 71 6.59 -8.07 5.92
CA LEU A 71 6.46 -7.19 7.08
C LEU A 71 5.31 -7.63 8.00
#